data_AF-A0A087QT81-F1
#
_entry.id   AF-A0A087QT81-F1
#
_cell.length_a   1.000
_cell.length_b   1.000
_cell.length_c   1.000
_cell.angle_alpha   90.00
_cell.angle_beta   90.00
_cell.angle_gamma   90.00
#
_symmetry.space_group_name_H-M   'P 1'
#
loop_
_entity.id
_entity.type
_entity.pdbx_description
1 polymer ?
#
loop_
_entity_poly.entity_id
_entity_poly.type
_entity_poly.pdbx_seq_one_letter_code
_entity_poly.pdbx_strand_id
1 'polypeptide(L)'
;RLDKWLYAAVECLEYFPDQFIVMVSQQLPQSTNKPSSLNTYKKILFDIIIKYYSQKKDSLLATQDLDIHSGIIELIEKGKTDQALEASQLYLKLLAPNIREELHRLLTFIAIASESEGYKLQKQFDNRSVIIKTCTKFILQNKTLSKPQAELLTRFLMDNHSELFKTPLTLLELTGRRLESLLEGQDPDIDSGFTFCQRVTTKEYEDQKQQTKQYLLALVQEIDNDPTIPLKQKKKLI
;
A
#
# COMPACT_ATOMS: atom_id res chain seq x y z
N ARG A 1 -31.16 -16.80 1.02
CA ARG A 1 -29.79 -16.43 0.61
C ARG A 1 -29.46 -15.12 1.30
N LEU A 2 -28.36 -15.01 2.07
CA LEU A 2 -27.96 -13.74 2.67
C LEU A 2 -27.71 -12.70 1.57
N ASP A 3 -28.10 -11.46 1.82
CA ASP A 3 -27.79 -10.33 0.95
C ASP A 3 -26.28 -10.04 1.04
N LYS A 4 -25.56 -10.19 -0.08
CA LYS A 4 -24.09 -10.05 -0.13
C LYS A 4 -23.60 -8.68 0.34
N TRP A 5 -24.37 -7.64 0.04
CA TRP A 5 -24.05 -6.26 0.43
C TRP A 5 -24.11 -6.13 1.95
N LEU A 6 -25.17 -6.62 2.59
CA LEU A 6 -25.31 -6.59 4.05
C LEU A 6 -24.23 -7.44 4.73
N TYR A 7 -23.91 -8.61 4.16
CA TYR A 7 -22.86 -9.46 4.69
C TYR A 7 -21.50 -8.74 4.68
N ALA A 8 -21.09 -8.17 3.55
CA ALA A 8 -19.83 -7.42 3.45
C ALA A 8 -19.81 -6.18 4.37
N ALA A 9 -20.94 -5.51 4.55
CA ALA A 9 -21.06 -4.39 5.48
C ALA A 9 -20.85 -4.82 6.95
N VAL A 10 -21.38 -5.98 7.34
CA VAL A 10 -21.22 -6.53 8.70
C VAL A 10 -19.78 -6.96 8.96
N GLU A 11 -19.11 -7.57 7.98
CA GLU A 11 -17.69 -7.94 8.09
C GLU A 11 -16.80 -6.73 8.40
N CYS A 12 -17.10 -5.54 7.83
CA CYS A 12 -16.39 -4.31 8.17
C CYS A 12 -16.51 -3.93 9.66
N LEU A 13 -17.64 -4.24 10.30
CA LEU A 13 -17.91 -3.83 11.68
C LEU A 13 -17.00 -4.52 12.70
N GLU A 14 -16.40 -5.69 12.42
CA GLU A 14 -15.55 -6.35 13.43
C GLU A 14 -14.28 -5.55 13.77
N TYR A 15 -13.90 -4.57 12.94
CA TYR A 15 -12.78 -3.66 13.21
C TYR A 15 -13.23 -2.35 13.89
N PHE A 16 -14.53 -2.18 14.12
CA PHE A 16 -15.06 -0.93 14.63
C PHE A 16 -15.04 -0.94 16.17
N PRO A 17 -14.73 0.20 16.80
CA PRO A 17 -14.88 0.35 18.25
C PRO A 17 -16.33 0.12 18.69
N ASP A 18 -16.52 -0.38 19.92
CA ASP A 18 -17.84 -0.68 20.50
C ASP A 18 -18.85 0.45 20.37
N GLN A 19 -18.40 1.71 20.45
CA GLN A 19 -19.27 2.88 20.27
C GLN A 19 -20.00 2.86 18.92
N PHE A 20 -19.34 2.45 17.85
CA PHE A 20 -19.97 2.35 16.53
C PHE A 20 -20.90 1.14 16.44
N ILE A 21 -20.58 0.03 17.11
CA ILE A 21 -21.46 -1.14 17.18
C ILE A 21 -22.78 -0.80 17.88
N VAL A 22 -22.70 -0.07 19.00
CA VAL A 22 -23.87 0.44 19.73
C VAL A 22 -24.66 1.42 18.86
N MET A 23 -23.99 2.29 18.10
CA MET A 23 -24.68 3.18 17.16
C MET A 23 -25.45 2.41 16.09
N VAL A 24 -24.89 1.30 15.55
CA VAL A 24 -25.61 0.43 14.62
C VAL A 24 -26.86 -0.09 15.32
N SER A 25 -26.72 -0.77 16.45
CA SER A 25 -27.85 -1.43 17.14
C SER A 25 -28.99 -0.49 17.52
N GLN A 26 -28.68 0.76 17.88
CA GLN A 26 -29.68 1.79 18.21
C GLN A 26 -30.44 2.32 16.98
N GLN A 27 -29.81 2.35 15.81
CA GLN A 27 -30.41 2.89 14.58
C GLN A 27 -31.15 1.83 13.76
N LEU A 28 -30.89 0.53 13.99
CA LEU A 28 -31.56 -0.58 13.32
C LEU A 28 -33.07 -0.62 13.70
N PRO A 29 -34.00 -0.60 12.72
CA PRO A 29 -35.43 -0.82 12.99
C PRO A 29 -35.73 -2.15 13.68
N GLN A 30 -36.68 -2.15 14.62
CA GLN A 30 -37.05 -3.34 15.43
C GLN A 30 -38.00 -4.35 14.74
N SER A 31 -38.58 -4.06 13.57
CA SER A 31 -39.47 -5.00 12.86
C SER A 31 -39.09 -5.20 11.40
N THR A 32 -38.84 -6.46 11.03
CA THR A 32 -38.29 -6.88 9.74
C THR A 32 -39.31 -7.76 9.02
N ASN A 33 -39.65 -7.41 7.77
CA ASN A 33 -40.07 -8.32 6.69
C ASN A 33 -40.56 -7.55 5.44
N LYS A 34 -40.14 -6.30 5.24
CA LYS A 34 -40.46 -5.54 4.01
C LYS A 34 -39.17 -5.16 3.28
N PRO A 35 -39.11 -5.20 1.94
CA PRO A 35 -37.93 -4.78 1.18
C PRO A 35 -37.50 -3.32 1.47
N SER A 36 -38.44 -2.46 1.90
CA SER A 36 -38.11 -1.10 2.36
C SER A 36 -37.23 -1.09 3.62
N SER A 37 -37.36 -2.07 4.53
CA SER A 37 -36.51 -2.16 5.72
C SER A 37 -35.09 -2.58 5.36
N LEU A 38 -34.91 -3.40 4.31
CA LEU A 38 -33.58 -3.83 3.84
C LEU A 38 -32.74 -2.65 3.35
N ASN A 39 -33.34 -1.78 2.53
CA ASN A 39 -32.68 -0.57 2.06
C ASN A 39 -32.39 0.42 3.19
N THR A 40 -33.24 0.49 4.22
CA THR A 40 -32.95 1.25 5.44
C THR A 40 -31.72 0.72 6.15
N TYR A 41 -31.57 -0.60 6.29
CA TYR A 41 -30.36 -1.20 6.88
C TYR A 41 -29.10 -0.88 6.07
N LYS A 42 -29.17 -1.02 4.74
CA LYS A 42 -28.04 -0.70 3.86
C LYS A 42 -27.62 0.76 3.99
N LYS A 43 -28.60 1.67 4.05
CA LYS A 43 -28.34 3.09 4.28
C LYS A 43 -27.61 3.33 5.61
N ILE A 44 -28.15 2.81 6.71
CA ILE A 44 -27.59 3.00 8.06
C ILE A 44 -26.17 2.46 8.14
N LEU A 45 -25.94 1.24 7.64
CA LEU A 45 -24.62 0.62 7.65
C LEU A 45 -23.63 1.41 6.81
N PHE A 46 -24.02 1.84 5.61
CA PHE A 46 -23.17 2.69 4.77
C PHE A 46 -22.79 3.97 5.51
N ASP A 47 -23.77 4.71 6.04
CA ASP A 47 -23.55 5.97 6.73
C ASP A 47 -22.62 5.81 7.95
N ILE A 48 -22.76 4.72 8.70
CA ILE A 48 -21.92 4.40 9.86
C ILE A 48 -20.49 4.03 9.44
N ILE A 49 -20.33 3.21 8.39
CA ILE A 49 -19.00 2.84 7.85
C ILE A 49 -18.26 4.09 7.38
N ILE A 50 -18.93 4.93 6.57
CA ILE A 50 -18.35 6.19 6.09
C ILE A 50 -18.01 7.14 7.26
N LYS A 51 -18.85 7.17 8.30
CA LYS A 51 -18.59 7.98 9.50
C LYS A 51 -17.35 7.50 10.24
N TYR A 52 -17.20 6.19 10.46
CA TYR A 52 -16.04 5.61 11.13
C TYR A 52 -14.73 5.99 10.42
N TYR A 53 -14.63 5.68 9.14
CA TYR A 53 -13.41 5.98 8.38
C TYR A 53 -13.15 7.49 8.20
N SER A 54 -14.19 8.32 8.20
CA SER A 54 -14.03 9.78 8.17
C SER A 54 -13.49 10.37 9.47
N GLN A 55 -13.64 9.68 10.61
CA GLN A 55 -13.10 10.09 11.91
C GLN A 55 -11.70 9.56 12.17
N LYS A 56 -11.25 8.56 11.38
CA LYS A 56 -9.90 8.02 11.46
C LYS A 56 -8.90 9.08 10.98
N LYS A 57 -7.85 9.32 11.78
CA LYS A 57 -6.86 10.37 11.51
C LYS A 57 -5.94 10.02 10.33
N ASP A 58 -5.61 8.73 10.21
CA ASP A 58 -4.67 8.21 9.23
C ASP A 58 -5.39 7.32 8.21
N SER A 59 -4.95 7.35 6.96
CA SER A 59 -5.42 6.42 5.92
C SER A 59 -4.88 5.02 6.14
N LEU A 60 -5.54 4.01 5.56
CA LEU A 60 -5.14 2.61 5.69
C LEU A 60 -3.78 2.35 5.03
N LEU A 61 -3.48 2.98 3.90
CA LEU A 61 -2.16 2.94 3.30
C LEU A 61 -1.32 4.10 3.82
N ALA A 62 -0.12 3.79 4.31
CA ALA A 62 0.73 4.74 5.00
C ALA A 62 1.37 5.74 4.01
N THR A 63 1.52 6.99 4.43
CA THR A 63 2.15 8.04 3.62
C THR A 63 3.64 7.84 3.39
N GLN A 64 4.29 7.01 4.20
CA GLN A 64 5.72 6.67 4.06
C GLN A 64 6.01 5.74 2.88
N ASP A 65 5.00 5.03 2.35
CA ASP A 65 5.16 4.07 1.25
C ASP A 65 4.94 4.72 -0.12
N LEU A 66 5.20 6.03 -0.21
CA LEU A 66 4.84 6.86 -1.34
C LEU A 66 5.46 6.44 -2.66
N ASP A 67 6.73 6.02 -2.61
CA ASP A 67 7.45 5.54 -3.79
C ASP A 67 6.82 4.26 -4.34
N ILE A 68 6.32 3.40 -3.44
CA ILE A 68 5.62 2.16 -3.81
C ILE A 68 4.28 2.51 -4.47
N HIS A 69 3.50 3.41 -3.87
CA HIS A 69 2.21 3.85 -4.44
C HIS A 69 2.41 4.46 -5.83
N SER A 70 3.41 5.32 -5.98
CA SER A 70 3.74 5.99 -7.25
C SER A 70 4.18 4.98 -8.31
N GLY A 71 5.00 3.98 -7.95
CA GLY A 71 5.39 2.91 -8.85
C GLY A 71 4.21 2.06 -9.32
N ILE A 72 3.27 1.73 -8.43
CA ILE A 72 2.04 1.01 -8.81
C ILE A 72 1.19 1.88 -9.75
N ILE A 73 1.01 3.16 -9.43
CA ILE A 73 0.27 4.11 -10.28
C ILE A 73 0.88 4.19 -11.68
N GLU A 74 2.20 4.29 -11.79
CA GLU A 74 2.90 4.33 -13.07
C GLU A 74 2.66 3.05 -13.91
N LEU A 75 2.64 1.88 -13.26
CA LEU A 75 2.30 0.62 -13.93
C LEU A 75 0.86 0.62 -14.44
N ILE A 76 -0.09 1.15 -13.66
CA ILE A 76 -1.50 1.28 -14.05
C ILE A 76 -1.63 2.24 -15.24
N GLU A 77 -1.00 3.41 -15.19
CA GLU A 77 -1.02 4.42 -16.26
C GLU A 77 -0.42 3.89 -17.57
N LYS A 78 0.58 3.00 -17.48
CA LYS A 78 1.18 2.31 -18.64
C LYS A 78 0.37 1.10 -19.12
N GLY A 79 -0.76 0.78 -18.50
CA GLY A 79 -1.61 -0.36 -18.85
C GLY A 79 -1.01 -1.72 -18.50
N LYS A 80 0.00 -1.77 -17.63
CA LYS A 80 0.64 -3.03 -17.20
C LYS A 80 -0.11 -3.63 -16.01
N THR A 81 -1.36 -4.01 -16.24
CA THR A 81 -2.31 -4.44 -15.20
C THR A 81 -1.80 -5.61 -14.36
N ASP A 82 -1.21 -6.63 -14.98
CA ASP A 82 -0.69 -7.80 -14.25
C ASP A 82 0.47 -7.42 -13.32
N GLN A 83 1.39 -6.58 -13.81
CA GLN A 83 2.51 -6.08 -13.00
C GLN A 83 2.04 -5.16 -11.87
N ALA A 84 1.04 -4.30 -12.14
CA ALA A 84 0.43 -3.46 -11.12
C ALA A 84 -0.27 -4.29 -10.04
N LEU A 85 -0.95 -5.37 -10.44
CA LEU A 85 -1.63 -6.29 -9.52
C LEU A 85 -0.60 -7.01 -8.65
N GLU A 86 0.45 -7.56 -9.25
CA GLU A 86 1.52 -8.24 -8.54
C GLU A 86 2.25 -7.30 -7.58
N ALA A 87 2.61 -6.08 -8.03
CA ALA A 87 3.21 -5.07 -7.16
C ALA A 87 2.29 -4.69 -6.00
N SER A 88 0.98 -4.59 -6.24
CA SER A 88 -0.01 -4.35 -5.19
C SER A 88 -0.10 -5.51 -4.21
N GLN A 89 -0.13 -6.76 -4.70
CA GLN A 89 -0.13 -7.96 -3.85
C GLN A 89 1.11 -8.00 -2.94
N LEU A 90 2.31 -7.73 -3.49
CA LEU A 90 3.55 -7.65 -2.73
C LEU A 90 3.50 -6.55 -1.68
N TYR A 91 3.05 -5.34 -2.05
CA TYR A 91 2.89 -4.23 -1.12
C TYR A 91 1.94 -4.59 0.04
N LEU A 92 0.80 -5.21 -0.25
CA LEU A 92 -0.15 -5.64 0.78
C LEU A 92 0.43 -6.69 1.75
N LYS A 93 1.43 -7.48 1.34
CA LYS A 93 2.14 -8.40 2.26
C LYS A 93 3.02 -7.66 3.28
N LEU A 94 3.48 -6.44 2.96
CA LEU A 94 4.29 -5.61 3.86
C LEU A 94 3.46 -4.90 4.92
N LEU A 95 2.14 -4.77 4.72
CA LEU A 95 1.25 -4.13 5.69
C LEU A 95 1.14 -4.96 6.98
N ALA A 96 0.97 -4.26 8.11
CA ALA A 96 0.66 -4.90 9.38
C ALA A 96 -0.62 -5.76 9.26
N PRO A 97 -0.69 -6.95 9.88
CA PRO A 97 -1.80 -7.88 9.69
C PRO A 97 -3.18 -7.27 9.93
N ASN A 98 -3.31 -6.46 10.98
CA ASN A 98 -4.57 -5.78 11.32
C ASN A 98 -5.01 -4.79 10.24
N ILE A 99 -4.08 -4.02 9.67
CA ILE A 99 -4.36 -3.05 8.61
C ILE A 99 -4.73 -3.77 7.31
N ARG A 100 -4.02 -4.86 7.00
CA ARG A 100 -4.28 -5.68 5.81
C ARG A 100 -5.68 -6.27 5.81
N GLU A 101 -6.10 -6.88 6.91
CA GLU A 101 -7.44 -7.47 7.02
C GLU A 101 -8.54 -6.40 7.05
N GLU A 102 -8.32 -5.28 7.75
CA GLU A 102 -9.25 -4.15 7.73
C GLU A 102 -9.44 -3.61 6.29
N LEU A 103 -8.34 -3.44 5.55
CA LEU A 103 -8.36 -3.03 4.15
C LEU A 103 -9.06 -4.05 3.25
N HIS A 104 -8.82 -5.35 3.45
CA HIS A 104 -9.46 -6.41 2.67
C HIS A 104 -10.99 -6.34 2.77
N ARG A 105 -11.50 -6.18 3.99
CA ARG A 105 -12.95 -6.09 4.23
C ARG A 105 -13.53 -4.80 3.67
N LEU A 106 -12.84 -3.67 3.85
CA LEU A 106 -13.27 -2.41 3.26
C LEU A 106 -13.31 -2.50 1.72
N LEU A 107 -12.26 -2.99 1.08
CA LEU A 107 -12.19 -3.14 -0.38
C LEU A 107 -13.30 -4.05 -0.91
N THR A 108 -13.57 -5.16 -0.22
CA THR A 108 -14.66 -6.08 -0.55
C THR A 108 -16.02 -5.38 -0.45
N PHE A 109 -16.28 -4.67 0.65
CA PHE A 109 -17.52 -3.93 0.85
C PHE A 109 -17.72 -2.85 -0.21
N ILE A 110 -16.70 -2.02 -0.47
CA ILE A 110 -16.84 -0.92 -1.42
C ILE A 110 -16.95 -1.42 -2.87
N ALA A 111 -16.33 -2.55 -3.21
CA ALA A 111 -16.51 -3.18 -4.52
C ALA A 111 -17.96 -3.58 -4.73
N ILE A 112 -18.56 -4.30 -3.78
CA ILE A 112 -19.99 -4.70 -3.83
C ILE A 112 -20.90 -3.47 -3.79
N ALA A 113 -20.58 -2.46 -2.98
CA ALA A 113 -21.36 -1.23 -2.90
C ALA A 113 -21.26 -0.35 -4.16
N SER A 114 -20.23 -0.55 -4.99
CA SER A 114 -20.03 0.17 -6.24
C SER A 114 -20.84 -0.37 -7.43
N GLU A 115 -21.42 -1.57 -7.29
CA GLU A 115 -22.21 -2.23 -8.35
C GLU A 115 -23.43 -1.38 -8.76
N SER A 116 -23.71 -1.32 -10.06
CA SER A 116 -24.82 -0.52 -10.63
C SER A 116 -26.20 -1.09 -10.28
N GLU A 117 -26.31 -2.42 -10.25
CA GLU A 117 -27.54 -3.15 -9.97
C GLU A 117 -27.82 -3.29 -8.46
N GLY A 118 -26.89 -2.81 -7.63
CA GLY A 118 -26.96 -2.88 -6.18
C GLY A 118 -27.87 -1.82 -5.55
N TYR A 119 -27.75 -1.69 -4.23
CA TYR A 119 -28.43 -0.62 -3.50
C TYR A 119 -27.90 0.75 -3.94
N LYS A 120 -28.81 1.66 -4.31
CA LYS A 120 -28.47 3.00 -4.78
C LYS A 120 -28.03 3.89 -3.61
N LEU A 121 -26.74 4.26 -3.58
CA LEU A 121 -26.15 5.07 -2.51
C LEU A 121 -26.66 6.52 -2.52
N GLN A 122 -26.70 7.13 -3.70
CA GLN A 122 -27.20 8.49 -3.91
C GLN A 122 -28.06 8.54 -5.18
N LYS A 123 -29.18 9.29 -5.15
CA LYS A 123 -30.15 9.33 -6.25
C LYS A 123 -29.54 9.85 -7.57
N GLN A 124 -28.65 10.83 -7.50
CA GLN A 124 -28.15 11.58 -8.66
C GLN A 124 -26.82 11.05 -9.23
N PHE A 125 -26.10 10.23 -8.48
CA PHE A 125 -24.74 9.80 -8.83
C PHE A 125 -24.67 8.29 -8.97
N ASP A 126 -23.81 7.79 -9.86
CA ASP A 126 -23.50 6.37 -9.93
C ASP A 126 -22.75 5.93 -8.67
N ASN A 127 -23.01 4.69 -8.23
CA ASN A 127 -22.46 4.16 -6.98
C ASN A 127 -20.93 4.16 -6.99
N ARG A 128 -20.33 3.80 -8.13
CA ARG A 128 -18.88 3.76 -8.33
C ARG A 128 -18.23 5.13 -8.09
N SER A 129 -18.75 6.20 -8.69
CA SER A 129 -18.27 7.57 -8.46
C SER A 129 -18.42 8.01 -7.02
N VAL A 130 -19.53 7.68 -6.36
CA VAL A 130 -19.72 7.98 -4.93
C VAL A 130 -18.66 7.26 -4.11
N ILE A 131 -18.48 5.97 -4.32
CA ILE A 131 -17.50 5.14 -3.61
C ILE A 131 -16.07 5.68 -3.80
N ILE A 132 -15.64 5.91 -5.04
CA ILE A 132 -14.28 6.41 -5.31
C ILE A 132 -14.07 7.77 -4.63
N LYS A 133 -14.99 8.73 -4.82
CA LYS A 133 -14.83 10.08 -4.24
C LYS A 133 -14.86 10.06 -2.71
N THR A 134 -15.69 9.23 -2.10
CA THR A 134 -15.82 9.18 -0.63
C THR A 134 -14.71 8.37 0.02
N CYS A 135 -14.33 7.22 -0.56
CA CYS A 135 -13.45 6.25 0.09
C CYS A 135 -11.96 6.43 -0.25
N THR A 136 -11.61 7.18 -1.31
CA THR A 136 -10.20 7.42 -1.67
C THR A 136 -9.43 7.96 -0.48
N LYS A 137 -9.96 8.94 0.25
CA LYS A 137 -9.30 9.52 1.43
C LYS A 137 -9.10 8.54 2.60
N PHE A 138 -9.89 7.46 2.68
CA PHE A 138 -9.76 6.45 3.73
C PHE A 138 -8.64 5.47 3.41
N ILE A 139 -8.45 5.18 2.12
CA ILE A 139 -7.45 4.23 1.64
C ILE A 139 -6.11 4.94 1.44
N LEU A 140 -6.12 6.11 0.80
CA LEU A 140 -4.96 6.94 0.51
C LEU A 140 -5.24 8.40 0.90
N GLN A 141 -4.50 8.90 1.88
CA GLN A 141 -4.48 10.32 2.19
C GLN A 141 -3.06 10.85 1.98
N ASN A 142 -2.79 11.42 0.80
CA ASN A 142 -1.48 11.97 0.50
C ASN A 142 -1.55 13.36 -0.13
N LYS A 143 -0.61 14.24 0.26
CA LYS A 143 -0.47 15.60 -0.29
C LYS A 143 0.36 15.65 -1.57
N THR A 144 1.17 14.62 -1.83
CA THR A 144 2.08 14.57 -2.99
C THR A 144 1.41 13.96 -4.22
N LEU A 145 0.60 12.92 -4.04
CA LEU A 145 -0.21 12.33 -5.11
C LEU A 145 -1.34 13.29 -5.50
N SER A 146 -1.53 13.48 -6.80
CA SER A 146 -2.68 14.22 -7.30
C SER A 146 -3.99 13.48 -7.01
N LYS A 147 -5.09 14.21 -6.88
CA LYS A 147 -6.41 13.60 -6.65
C LYS A 147 -6.77 12.52 -7.69
N PRO A 148 -6.56 12.73 -9.01
CA PRO A 148 -6.82 11.69 -10.01
C PRO A 148 -5.98 10.43 -9.82
N GLN A 149 -4.71 10.55 -9.40
CA GLN A 149 -3.83 9.41 -9.15
C GLN A 149 -4.27 8.61 -7.92
N ALA A 150 -4.67 9.28 -6.84
CA ALA A 150 -5.22 8.61 -5.66
C ALA A 150 -6.54 7.89 -5.98
N GLU A 151 -7.42 8.51 -6.77
CA GLU A 151 -8.65 7.88 -7.26
C GLU A 151 -8.38 6.72 -8.22
N LEU A 152 -7.33 6.81 -9.05
CA LEU A 152 -6.90 5.74 -9.96
C LEU A 152 -6.44 4.51 -9.18
N LEU A 153 -5.56 4.69 -8.20
CA LEU A 153 -5.09 3.60 -7.35
C LEU A 153 -6.24 3.00 -6.53
N THR A 154 -7.08 3.84 -5.92
CA THR A 154 -8.26 3.38 -5.18
C THR A 154 -9.18 2.52 -6.06
N ARG A 155 -9.45 2.98 -7.29
CA ARG A 155 -10.27 2.24 -8.26
C ARG A 155 -9.63 0.90 -8.62
N PHE A 156 -8.33 0.90 -8.91
CA PHE A 156 -7.59 -0.31 -9.22
C PHE A 156 -7.65 -1.33 -8.09
N LEU A 157 -7.45 -0.89 -6.85
CA LEU A 157 -7.52 -1.77 -5.69
C LEU A 157 -8.92 -2.35 -5.48
N MET A 158 -9.96 -1.53 -5.63
CA MET A 158 -11.35 -1.96 -5.54
C MET A 158 -11.71 -2.98 -6.63
N ASP A 159 -11.33 -2.73 -7.88
CA ASP A 159 -11.64 -3.62 -9.00
C ASP A 159 -10.97 -4.98 -8.86
N ASN A 160 -9.78 -5.03 -8.24
CA ASN A 160 -8.99 -6.24 -8.06
C ASN A 160 -9.11 -6.86 -6.66
N HIS A 161 -10.09 -6.44 -5.83
CA HIS A 161 -10.19 -6.84 -4.41
C HIS A 161 -10.14 -8.36 -4.17
N SER A 162 -10.68 -9.19 -5.09
CA SER A 162 -10.66 -10.65 -4.95
C SER A 162 -9.29 -11.28 -5.20
N GLU A 163 -8.43 -10.62 -5.98
CA GLU A 163 -7.11 -11.11 -6.35
C GLU A 163 -5.99 -10.50 -5.50
N LEU A 164 -6.18 -9.30 -4.96
CA LEU A 164 -5.18 -8.52 -4.24
C LEU A 164 -4.52 -9.22 -3.03
N PHE A 165 -5.27 -10.09 -2.33
CA PHE A 165 -4.78 -10.73 -1.11
C PHE A 165 -4.20 -12.13 -1.36
N LYS A 166 -4.28 -12.62 -2.60
CA LYS A 166 -3.61 -13.86 -3.02
C LYS A 166 -2.10 -13.67 -3.00
N THR A 167 -1.38 -14.76 -2.73
CA THR A 167 0.09 -14.73 -2.79
C THR A 167 0.51 -14.81 -4.27
N PRO A 168 1.35 -13.88 -4.77
CA PRO A 168 1.86 -13.95 -6.13
C PRO A 168 2.58 -15.28 -6.41
N LEU A 169 2.36 -15.86 -7.59
CA LEU A 169 3.03 -17.11 -8.00
C LEU A 169 4.54 -16.93 -8.08
N THR A 170 5.00 -15.79 -8.59
CA THR A 170 6.41 -15.39 -8.65
C THR A 170 7.08 -15.43 -7.28
N LEU A 171 6.39 -14.95 -6.23
CA LEU A 171 6.89 -14.99 -4.86
C LEU A 171 6.97 -16.44 -4.34
N LEU A 172 5.98 -17.27 -4.64
CA LEU A 172 6.00 -18.69 -4.29
C LEU A 172 7.16 -19.42 -4.98
N GLU A 173 7.40 -19.16 -6.26
CA GLU A 173 8.51 -19.75 -7.02
C GLU A 173 9.87 -19.27 -6.51
N LEU A 174 10.02 -17.99 -6.19
CA LEU A 174 11.26 -17.45 -5.63
C LEU A 174 11.55 -18.03 -4.24
N THR A 175 10.54 -18.11 -3.38
CA THR A 175 10.69 -18.69 -2.04
C THR A 175 10.91 -20.20 -2.07
N GLY A 176 10.30 -20.91 -3.01
CA GLY A 176 10.52 -22.34 -3.25
C GLY A 176 11.95 -22.63 -3.69
N ARG A 177 12.40 -21.98 -4.76
CA ARG A 177 13.81 -22.09 -5.23
C ARG A 177 14.78 -21.75 -4.11
N ARG A 178 14.49 -20.69 -3.36
CA ARG A 178 15.32 -20.28 -2.23
C ARG A 178 15.42 -21.35 -1.15
N LEU A 179 14.30 -22.00 -0.81
CA LEU A 179 14.28 -23.07 0.18
C LEU A 179 15.09 -24.29 -0.31
N GLU A 180 14.96 -24.64 -1.59
CA GLU A 180 15.74 -25.72 -2.22
C GLU A 180 17.25 -25.42 -2.16
N SER A 181 17.69 -24.24 -2.57
CA SER A 181 19.10 -23.83 -2.49
C SER A 181 19.64 -23.91 -1.06
N LEU A 182 18.84 -23.51 -0.06
CA LEU A 182 19.23 -23.62 1.35
C LEU A 182 19.34 -25.07 1.85
N LEU A 183 18.44 -25.95 1.41
CA LEU A 183 18.49 -27.38 1.73
C LEU A 183 19.71 -28.06 1.12
N GLU A 184 20.17 -27.59 -0.03
CA GLU A 184 21.41 -28.03 -0.68
C GLU A 184 22.68 -27.44 -0.03
N GLY A 185 22.55 -26.58 0.99
CA GLY A 185 23.66 -25.95 1.69
C GLY A 185 24.31 -24.80 0.92
N GLN A 186 23.61 -24.24 -0.07
CA GLN A 186 24.09 -23.07 -0.80
C GLN A 186 24.03 -21.81 0.08
N ASP A 187 24.89 -20.85 -0.23
CA ASP A 187 24.98 -19.61 0.53
C ASP A 187 23.69 -18.78 0.36
N PRO A 188 23.06 -18.34 1.46
CA PRO A 188 21.90 -17.46 1.40
C PRO A 188 22.16 -16.15 0.63
N ASP A 189 23.37 -15.65 0.46
CA ASP A 189 23.53 -14.36 -0.22
C ASP A 189 23.68 -14.49 -1.75
N ILE A 190 23.77 -15.70 -2.29
CA ILE A 190 23.97 -15.93 -3.73
C ILE A 190 22.68 -15.76 -4.55
N ASP A 191 21.54 -16.22 -4.02
CA ASP A 191 20.27 -16.36 -4.78
C ASP A 191 19.22 -15.28 -4.47
N SER A 192 19.56 -14.23 -3.73
CA SER A 192 18.58 -13.20 -3.31
C SER A 192 18.08 -12.31 -4.46
N GLY A 193 18.67 -12.40 -5.66
CA GLY A 193 18.31 -11.60 -6.83
C GLY A 193 18.59 -10.09 -6.71
N PHE A 194 18.94 -9.62 -5.51
CA PHE A 194 19.31 -8.23 -5.21
C PHE A 194 20.51 -8.24 -4.26
N THR A 195 21.67 -7.84 -4.77
CA THR A 195 22.87 -7.71 -3.95
C THR A 195 22.97 -6.28 -3.42
N PHE A 196 22.65 -6.06 -2.13
CA PHE A 196 22.81 -4.73 -1.51
C PHE A 196 24.29 -4.30 -1.45
N CYS A 197 25.20 -5.26 -1.29
CA CYS A 197 26.64 -5.07 -1.38
C CYS A 197 27.25 -6.12 -2.29
N GLN A 198 27.71 -5.71 -3.47
CA GLN A 198 28.42 -6.61 -4.37
C GLN A 198 29.82 -6.88 -3.83
N ARG A 199 30.15 -8.15 -3.58
CA ARG A 199 31.48 -8.55 -3.14
C ARG A 199 32.46 -8.32 -4.28
N VAL A 200 33.34 -7.34 -4.12
CA VAL A 200 34.46 -7.10 -5.04
C VAL A 200 35.50 -8.21 -4.91
N THR A 201 36.14 -8.55 -6.03
CA THR A 201 37.27 -9.47 -6.03
C THR A 201 38.44 -8.88 -5.24
N THR A 202 39.35 -9.72 -4.76
CA THR A 202 40.56 -9.26 -4.06
C THR A 202 41.38 -8.29 -4.91
N LYS A 203 41.40 -8.50 -6.23
CA LYS A 203 42.09 -7.62 -7.17
C LYS A 203 41.40 -6.25 -7.26
N GLU A 204 40.09 -6.23 -7.47
CA GLU A 204 39.32 -4.97 -7.51
C GLU A 204 39.41 -4.19 -6.20
N TYR A 205 39.43 -4.88 -5.07
CA TYR A 205 39.64 -4.25 -3.77
C TYR A 205 41.00 -3.56 -3.68
N GLU A 206 42.08 -4.24 -4.06
CA GLU A 206 43.43 -3.64 -4.04
C GLU A 206 43.56 -2.49 -5.05
N ASP A 207 42.96 -2.61 -6.23
CA ASP A 207 42.92 -1.55 -7.24
C ASP A 207 42.17 -0.30 -6.71
N GLN A 208 40.96 -0.50 -6.16
CA GLN A 208 40.17 0.57 -5.55
C GLN A 208 40.89 1.22 -4.37
N LYS A 209 41.51 0.43 -3.49
CA LYS A 209 42.28 0.92 -2.34
C LYS A 209 43.46 1.80 -2.78
N GLN A 210 44.18 1.40 -3.83
CA GLN A 210 45.26 2.20 -4.37
C GLN A 210 44.73 3.50 -5.01
N GLN A 211 43.60 3.43 -5.71
CA GLN A 211 42.97 4.59 -6.33
C GLN A 211 42.44 5.58 -5.29
N THR A 212 41.78 5.10 -4.23
CA THR A 212 41.35 5.93 -3.10
C THR A 212 42.54 6.62 -2.44
N LYS A 213 43.66 5.91 -2.24
CA LYS A 213 44.88 6.52 -1.70
C LYS A 213 45.40 7.66 -2.59
N GLN A 214 45.39 7.49 -3.91
CA GLN A 214 45.79 8.54 -4.84
C GLN A 214 44.85 9.75 -4.80
N TYR A 215 43.53 9.53 -4.78
CA TYR A 215 42.55 10.62 -4.67
C TYR A 215 42.66 11.37 -3.34
N LEU A 216 42.90 10.67 -2.23
CA LEU A 216 43.12 11.32 -0.94
C LEU A 216 44.39 12.18 -0.94
N LEU A 217 45.48 11.70 -1.55
CA LEU A 217 46.71 12.51 -1.70
C LEU A 217 46.48 13.73 -2.59
N ALA A 218 45.76 13.58 -3.70
CA ALA A 218 45.39 14.69 -4.57
C ALA A 218 44.53 15.73 -3.83
N LEU A 219 43.55 15.27 -3.05
CA LEU A 219 42.69 16.13 -2.23
C LEU A 219 43.50 16.91 -1.18
N VAL A 220 44.46 16.25 -0.51
CA VAL A 220 45.37 16.93 0.44
C VAL A 220 46.18 18.02 -0.27
N GLN A 221 46.70 17.74 -1.47
CA GLN A 221 47.43 18.74 -2.26
C GLN A 221 46.53 19.89 -2.73
N GLU A 222 45.29 19.62 -3.13
CA GLU A 222 44.33 20.68 -3.48
C GLU A 222 44.02 21.57 -2.27
N ILE A 223 43.76 20.98 -1.10
CA ILE A 223 43.51 21.74 0.14
C ILE A 223 44.74 22.56 0.54
N ASP A 224 45.95 22.02 0.41
CA ASP A 224 47.18 22.75 0.75
C ASP A 224 47.44 23.91 -0.21
N ASN A 225 47.07 23.76 -1.49
CA ASN A 225 47.25 24.79 -2.52
C ASN A 225 46.09 25.80 -2.62
N ASP A 226 44.94 25.55 -1.99
CA ASP A 226 43.76 26.43 -2.09
C ASP A 226 43.98 27.76 -1.33
N PRO A 227 44.04 28.92 -2.01
CA PRO A 227 44.29 30.20 -1.37
C PRO A 227 43.10 30.71 -0.53
N THR A 228 41.91 30.12 -0.67
CA THR A 228 40.71 30.50 0.07
C THR A 228 40.66 29.90 1.48
N ILE A 229 41.48 28.88 1.76
CA ILE A 229 41.53 28.22 3.06
C ILE A 229 42.63 28.87 3.93
N PRO A 230 42.29 29.42 5.11
CA PRO A 230 43.28 30.00 6.02
C PRO A 230 44.31 28.96 6.51
N LEU A 231 45.57 29.39 6.63
CA LEU A 231 46.71 28.57 7.07
C LEU A 231 46.48 27.82 8.41
N LYS A 232 45.72 28.43 9.31
CA LYS A 232 45.35 27.83 10.61
C LYS A 232 44.39 26.64 10.47
N GLN A 233 43.52 26.66 9.45
CA GLN A 233 42.59 25.57 9.12
C GLN A 233 43.29 24.46 8.34
N LYS A 234 44.21 24.78 7.41
CA LYS A 234 45.01 23.80 6.68
C LYS A 234 45.78 22.87 7.61
N LYS A 235 46.47 23.42 8.61
CA LYS A 235 47.19 22.67 9.66
C LYS A 235 46.32 21.77 10.55
N LYS A 236 44.99 21.89 10.48
CA LYS A 236 44.05 21.06 11.24
C LYS A 236 43.43 19.97 10.38
N LEU A 237 43.38 20.17 9.06
CA LEU A 237 42.76 19.27 8.08
C LEU A 237 43.78 18.30 7.44
N ILE A 238 45.06 18.67 7.44
CA ILE A 238 46.21 17.90 6.94
C ILE A 238 47.10 17.54 8.13
#